data_AF-A0A6G9YFI7-F1
#
_entry.id   AF-A0A6G9YFI7-F1
#
_cell.length_a   1.000
_cell.length_b   1.000
_cell.length_c   1.000
_cell.angle_alpha   90.00
_cell.angle_beta   90.00
_cell.angle_gamma   90.00
#
_symmetry.space_group_name_H-M   'P 1'
#
loop_
_entity.id
_entity.type
_entity.pdbx_description
1 polymer ?
#
loop_
_entity_poly.entity_id
_entity_poly.type
_entity_poly.pdbx_seq_one_letter_code
_entity_poly.pdbx_strand_id
1 'polypeptide(L)'
;MQENTKRRGPLWFAIAVTALVAIFAASLAMYEGGRSRADTVYRVGNTGEPNRVDIDVWVGKLDPAIQTATVEVLAQPRGALADRSGFFAADSVLYTSGLKADPIKIKAGEPISALELKVAVAGTFTDYPFDSYRTTLAFDVLQGDRHLPLTASVSSGDTFFTLEEAPAADGVDLAVHAKRSSPAVFFALFIMVLMLGLAVAAATASFYVLRWQRGLMWPACSMMCALLFALVPLRNAVPGGPPIGSIIDFTSFFIAEGVISVALVASVLIGYRVEITKERAQLREEAQGVQSLVREPELLGTAAGHPRSIFEQGMPGAPTAPWERRER
;
A
#
# COMPACT_ATOMS: atom_id res chain seq x y z
N MET A 1 -39.02 -28.69 -12.33
CA MET A 1 -38.17 -28.30 -11.19
C MET A 1 -37.55 -26.95 -11.52
N GLN A 2 -38.05 -25.87 -10.93
CA GLN A 2 -37.43 -24.54 -11.06
C GLN A 2 -36.30 -24.45 -10.03
N GLU A 3 -35.08 -24.28 -10.51
CA GLU A 3 -33.88 -24.19 -9.71
C GLU A 3 -33.87 -22.85 -8.95
N ASN A 4 -33.87 -22.95 -7.62
CA ASN A 4 -34.05 -21.85 -6.70
C ASN A 4 -32.74 -21.06 -6.54
N THR A 5 -32.34 -20.30 -7.56
CA THR A 5 -31.18 -19.39 -7.49
C THR A 5 -31.59 -18.08 -6.80
N LYS A 6 -32.02 -18.14 -5.54
CA LYS A 6 -32.39 -16.93 -4.78
C LYS A 6 -31.61 -16.85 -3.45
N ARG A 7 -30.91 -15.71 -3.31
CA ARG A 7 -30.44 -15.07 -2.06
C ARG A 7 -29.04 -15.37 -1.49
N ARG A 8 -28.00 -15.62 -2.32
CA ARG A 8 -26.61 -15.49 -1.82
C ARG A 8 -26.13 -14.03 -1.72
N GLY A 9 -26.69 -13.11 -2.52
CA GLY A 9 -26.36 -11.67 -2.50
C GLY A 9 -26.49 -10.99 -1.13
N PRO A 10 -27.63 -11.08 -0.42
CA PRO A 10 -27.77 -10.44 0.89
C PRO A 10 -26.87 -11.09 1.96
N LEU A 11 -26.53 -12.37 1.83
CA LEU A 11 -25.59 -13.06 2.72
C LEU A 11 -24.16 -12.52 2.54
N TRP A 12 -23.67 -12.40 1.31
CA TRP A 12 -22.34 -11.83 1.03
C TRP A 12 -22.23 -10.36 1.43
N PHE A 13 -23.30 -9.60 1.21
CA PHE A 13 -23.37 -8.21 1.66
C PHE A 13 -23.31 -8.12 3.19
N ALA A 14 -24.08 -8.95 3.91
CA ALA A 14 -24.03 -9.02 5.36
C ALA A 14 -22.63 -9.42 5.86
N ILE A 15 -21.99 -10.42 5.25
CA ILE A 15 -20.62 -10.85 5.58
C ILE A 15 -19.62 -9.70 5.37
N ALA A 16 -19.71 -8.98 4.25
CA ALA A 16 -18.82 -7.85 3.96
C ALA A 16 -19.00 -6.70 4.97
N VAL A 17 -20.26 -6.38 5.33
CA VAL A 17 -20.57 -5.36 6.33
C VAL A 17 -20.09 -5.80 7.72
N THR A 18 -20.33 -7.04 8.13
CA THR A 18 -19.84 -7.57 9.40
C THR A 18 -18.32 -7.58 9.46
N ALA A 19 -17.64 -7.97 8.38
CA ALA A 19 -16.18 -7.91 8.31
C ALA A 19 -15.67 -6.47 8.44
N LEU A 20 -16.32 -5.50 7.77
CA LEU A 20 -15.96 -4.09 7.88
C LEU A 20 -16.15 -3.56 9.31
N VAL A 21 -17.27 -3.87 9.95
CA VAL A 21 -17.54 -3.48 11.35
C VAL A 21 -16.55 -4.13 12.30
N ALA A 22 -16.20 -5.39 12.09
CA ALA A 22 -15.20 -6.09 12.90
C ALA A 22 -13.80 -5.46 12.73
N ILE A 23 -13.41 -5.10 11.51
CA ILE A 23 -12.15 -4.39 11.23
C ILE A 23 -12.14 -3.03 11.94
N PHE A 24 -13.24 -2.29 11.88
CA PHE A 24 -13.36 -0.99 12.54
C PHE A 24 -13.28 -1.10 14.06
N ALA A 25 -14.01 -2.05 14.66
CA ALA A 25 -13.97 -2.32 16.10
C ALA A 25 -12.59 -2.77 16.57
N ALA A 26 -11.92 -3.65 15.81
CA ALA A 26 -10.54 -4.08 16.10
C ALA A 26 -9.57 -2.90 16.02
N SER A 27 -9.72 -2.01 15.03
CA SER A 27 -8.92 -0.80 14.91
C SER A 27 -9.08 0.13 16.12
N LEU A 28 -10.31 0.32 16.61
CA LEU A 28 -10.58 1.14 17.80
C LEU A 28 -9.97 0.52 19.07
N ALA A 29 -10.17 -0.79 19.27
CA ALA A 29 -9.63 -1.50 20.43
C ALA A 29 -8.09 -1.45 20.46
N MET A 30 -7.44 -1.58 19.30
CA MET A 30 -5.98 -1.45 19.21
C MET A 30 -5.51 -0.03 19.48
N TYR A 31 -6.25 0.99 19.02
CA TYR A 31 -5.92 2.39 19.30
C TYR A 31 -5.99 2.69 20.80
N GLU A 32 -7.05 2.25 21.50
CA GLU A 32 -7.18 2.44 22.94
C GLU A 32 -6.06 1.72 23.72
N GLY A 33 -5.73 0.49 23.33
CA GLY A 33 -4.62 -0.26 23.94
C GLY A 33 -3.25 0.38 23.69
N GLY A 34 -3.04 0.95 22.51
CA GLY A 34 -1.81 1.67 22.14
C GLY A 34 -1.64 2.98 22.92
N ARG A 35 -2.73 3.74 23.09
CA ARG A 35 -2.74 5.01 23.82
C ARG A 35 -2.26 4.86 25.27
N SER A 36 -2.76 3.86 25.99
CA SER A 36 -2.44 3.64 27.41
C SER A 36 -0.97 3.27 27.66
N ARG A 37 -0.25 2.80 26.63
CA ARG A 37 1.15 2.37 26.73
C ARG A 37 2.15 3.47 26.38
N ALA A 38 1.73 4.46 25.59
CA ALA A 38 2.56 5.56 25.12
C ALA A 38 2.91 6.58 26.24
N ASP A 39 2.10 6.69 27.30
CA ASP A 39 2.33 7.59 28.43
C ASP A 39 3.27 7.04 29.52
N THR A 40 3.93 5.90 29.27
CA THR A 40 4.78 5.26 30.28
C THR A 40 6.13 5.97 30.34
N VAL A 41 6.36 6.77 31.38
CA VAL A 41 7.69 7.34 31.70
C VAL A 41 8.49 6.29 32.46
N TYR A 42 9.59 5.84 31.87
CA TYR A 42 10.50 4.90 32.52
C TYR A 42 11.58 5.69 33.25
N ARG A 43 11.90 5.34 34.50
CA ARG A 43 12.92 6.02 35.30
C ARG A 43 13.95 5.03 35.82
N VAL A 44 15.22 5.28 35.54
CA VAL A 44 16.37 4.41 35.83
C VAL A 44 17.46 5.20 36.54
N GLY A 45 18.17 4.59 37.48
CA GLY A 45 19.29 5.21 38.21
C GLY A 45 19.02 5.42 39.69
N ASN A 46 19.89 6.18 40.35
CA ASN A 46 19.90 6.31 41.81
C ASN A 46 18.84 7.32 42.30
N THR A 47 17.58 6.89 42.27
CA THR A 47 16.42 7.70 42.70
C THR A 47 16.43 8.04 44.19
N GLY A 48 17.23 7.36 45.01
CA GLY A 48 17.37 7.58 46.44
C GLY A 48 18.32 8.74 46.81
N GLU A 49 19.18 9.18 45.90
CA GLU A 49 20.12 10.27 46.17
C GLU A 49 19.46 11.65 46.03
N PRO A 50 19.51 12.51 47.07
CA PRO A 50 18.93 13.85 47.01
C PRO A 50 19.73 14.80 46.12
N ASN A 51 21.04 14.56 45.96
CA ASN A 51 21.95 15.37 45.14
C ASN A 51 22.33 14.58 43.88
N ARG A 52 21.60 14.82 42.79
CA ARG A 52 21.76 14.08 41.53
C ARG A 52 21.43 14.95 40.32
N VAL A 53 21.71 14.46 39.13
CA VAL A 53 21.22 15.05 37.88
C VAL A 53 20.16 14.14 37.29
N ASP A 54 18.96 14.67 37.08
CA ASP A 54 17.89 14.01 36.34
C ASP A 54 18.14 14.25 34.83
N ILE A 55 18.28 13.19 34.04
CA ILE A 55 18.43 13.23 32.59
C ILE A 55 17.09 12.82 31.98
N ASP A 56 16.34 13.78 31.45
CA ASP A 56 15.09 13.51 30.76
C ASP A 56 15.38 13.32 29.26
N VAL A 57 15.09 12.12 28.76
CA VAL A 57 15.24 11.75 27.36
C VAL A 57 13.86 11.62 26.73
N TRP A 58 13.63 12.41 25.69
CA TRP A 58 12.43 12.32 24.88
C TRP A 58 12.78 11.77 23.50
N VAL A 59 12.25 10.59 23.16
CA VAL A 59 12.43 9.98 21.84
C VAL A 59 11.40 10.56 20.89
N GLY A 60 11.83 11.45 20.00
CA GLY A 60 10.94 12.16 19.08
C GLY A 60 10.56 11.35 17.85
N LYS A 61 11.55 10.76 17.16
CA LYS A 61 11.32 9.97 15.94
C LYS A 61 12.38 8.88 15.78
N LEU A 62 11.94 7.67 15.47
CA LEU A 62 12.82 6.60 14.99
C LEU A 62 12.75 6.50 13.46
N ASP A 63 13.90 6.49 12.79
CA ASP A 63 14.01 6.40 11.34
C ASP A 63 14.69 5.08 10.91
N PRO A 64 13.91 4.07 10.52
CA PRO A 64 14.40 2.78 10.05
C PRO A 64 15.28 2.84 8.80
N ALA A 65 15.07 3.84 7.93
CA ALA A 65 15.75 3.89 6.63
C ALA A 65 17.23 4.26 6.77
N ILE A 66 17.54 5.15 7.72
CA ILE A 66 18.91 5.60 8.02
C ILE A 66 19.46 5.03 9.33
N GLN A 67 18.71 4.17 10.01
CA GLN A 67 19.11 3.48 11.25
C GLN A 67 19.46 4.43 12.40
N THR A 68 18.71 5.53 12.53
CA THR A 68 18.91 6.53 13.58
C THR A 68 17.61 6.88 14.29
N ALA A 69 17.70 7.21 15.58
CA ALA A 69 16.62 7.89 16.29
C ALA A 69 17.03 9.31 16.65
N THR A 70 16.09 10.24 16.56
CA THR A 70 16.23 11.60 17.09
C THR A 70 15.71 11.61 18.51
N VAL A 71 16.60 11.95 19.45
CA VAL A 71 16.30 12.06 20.87
C VAL A 71 16.61 13.46 21.36
N GLU A 72 15.75 14.01 22.20
CA GLU A 72 15.99 15.26 22.91
C GLU A 72 16.40 14.92 24.33
N VAL A 73 17.51 15.51 24.80
CA VAL A 73 18.04 15.24 26.13
C VAL A 73 18.09 16.54 26.91
N LEU A 74 17.49 16.53 28.10
CA LEU A 74 17.51 17.64 29.05
C LEU A 74 18.10 17.18 30.37
N ALA A 75 19.21 17.80 30.79
CA ALA A 75 19.81 17.52 32.09
C ALA A 75 19.36 18.55 33.12
N GLN A 76 18.82 18.11 34.26
CA GLN A 76 18.32 18.96 35.33
C GLN A 76 19.04 18.62 36.65
N PRO A 77 19.72 19.58 37.30
CA PRO A 77 20.35 19.33 38.58
C PRO A 77 19.31 19.28 39.71
N ARG A 78 19.57 18.48 40.74
CA ARG A 78 18.73 18.33 41.93
C ARG A 78 19.53 18.53 43.21
N GLY A 79 18.84 18.99 44.25
CA GLY A 79 19.43 19.20 45.57
C GLY A 79 20.53 20.26 45.55
N ALA A 80 21.66 19.97 46.17
CA ALA A 80 22.81 20.88 46.29
C ALA A 80 23.56 21.12 44.96
N LEU A 81 23.26 20.36 43.90
CA LEU A 81 23.81 20.59 42.56
C LEU A 81 23.06 21.70 41.81
N ALA A 82 21.87 22.09 42.28
CA ALA A 82 21.06 23.15 41.72
C ALA A 82 21.30 24.48 42.47
N ASP A 83 21.35 25.58 41.74
CA ASP A 83 21.33 26.92 42.29
C ASP A 83 19.91 27.35 42.71
N ARG A 84 19.75 28.60 43.17
CA ARG A 84 18.44 29.13 43.58
C ARG A 84 17.42 29.23 42.44
N SER A 85 17.89 29.25 41.19
CA SER A 85 17.08 29.34 39.99
C SER A 85 16.76 27.96 39.40
N GLY A 86 17.33 26.88 39.95
CA GLY A 86 17.19 25.51 39.46
C GLY A 86 18.20 25.12 38.36
N PHE A 87 19.22 25.94 38.11
CA PHE A 87 20.29 25.66 37.15
C PHE A 87 21.50 25.03 37.82
N PHE A 88 22.50 24.59 37.04
CA PHE A 88 23.69 23.97 37.60
C PHE A 88 24.46 24.98 38.46
N ALA A 89 24.80 24.59 39.70
CA ALA A 89 25.53 25.46 40.61
C ALA A 89 27.02 25.64 40.24
N ALA A 90 27.57 24.76 39.39
CA ALA A 90 28.94 24.83 38.90
C ALA A 90 29.06 24.23 37.49
N ASP A 91 30.10 24.65 36.77
CA ASP A 91 30.38 24.20 35.40
C ASP A 91 30.48 22.67 35.34
N SER A 92 29.75 22.09 34.39
CA SER A 92 29.63 20.65 34.24
C SER A 92 29.70 20.27 32.76
N VAL A 93 30.09 19.03 32.47
CA VAL A 93 30.19 18.51 31.10
C VAL A 93 29.38 17.23 31.02
N LEU A 94 28.41 17.21 30.10
CA LEU A 94 27.58 16.05 29.80
C LEU A 94 28.17 15.29 28.61
N TYR A 95 28.49 14.02 28.86
CA TYR A 95 28.89 13.02 27.87
C TYR A 95 27.69 12.15 27.52
N THR A 96 27.57 11.80 26.24
CA THR A 96 26.45 11.03 25.71
C THR A 96 26.91 10.11 24.58
N SER A 97 26.27 8.95 24.43
CA SER A 97 26.52 8.02 23.31
C SER A 97 25.90 8.45 21.97
N GLY A 98 25.42 9.70 21.86
CA GLY A 98 24.95 10.26 20.58
C GLY A 98 26.04 10.29 19.51
N LEU A 99 25.64 10.35 18.24
CA LEU A 99 26.51 10.48 17.07
C LEU A 99 27.23 11.85 16.98
N LYS A 100 27.22 12.63 18.07
CA LYS A 100 27.86 13.94 18.17
C LYS A 100 29.28 13.76 18.72
N ALA A 101 30.25 14.38 18.05
CA ALA A 101 31.67 14.23 18.40
C ALA A 101 32.07 14.95 19.69
N ASP A 102 31.41 16.06 20.04
CA ASP A 102 31.82 16.91 21.16
C ASP A 102 30.90 16.77 22.39
N PRO A 103 31.48 16.68 23.60
CA PRO A 103 30.71 16.68 24.84
C PRO A 103 30.04 18.04 25.07
N ILE A 104 28.93 18.01 25.80
CA ILE A 104 28.03 19.16 25.96
C ILE A 104 28.46 19.92 27.20
N LYS A 105 28.96 21.14 27.01
CA LYS A 105 29.39 22.02 28.10
C LYS A 105 28.19 22.74 28.70
N ILE A 106 28.06 22.65 30.02
CA ILE A 106 27.01 23.27 30.83
C ILE A 106 27.70 24.29 31.75
N LYS A 107 27.31 25.55 31.66
CA LYS A 107 27.85 26.61 32.51
C LYS A 107 27.03 26.81 33.77
N ALA A 108 27.70 27.18 34.84
CA ALA A 108 27.07 27.51 36.10
C ALA A 108 26.06 28.66 35.96
N GLY A 109 24.87 28.50 36.51
CA GLY A 109 23.82 29.53 36.54
C GLY A 109 23.17 29.85 35.19
N GLU A 110 23.55 29.19 34.10
CA GLU A 110 22.93 29.36 32.79
C GLU A 110 21.82 28.31 32.56
N PRO A 111 20.71 28.69 31.90
CA PRO A 111 19.67 27.74 31.54
C PRO A 111 20.18 26.76 30.48
N ILE A 112 19.85 25.48 30.67
CA ILE A 112 20.09 24.44 29.66
C ILE A 112 18.81 24.21 28.85
N SER A 113 18.94 24.20 27.53
CA SER A 113 17.87 23.80 26.62
C SER A 113 17.96 22.32 26.31
N ALA A 114 16.81 21.71 25.96
CA ALA A 114 16.79 20.35 25.45
C ALA A 114 17.69 20.27 24.21
N LEU A 115 18.61 19.31 24.20
CA LEU A 115 19.54 19.12 23.11
C LEU A 115 19.06 17.98 22.22
N GLU A 116 18.90 18.28 20.93
CA GLU A 116 18.64 17.25 19.92
C GLU A 116 19.94 16.47 19.61
N LEU A 117 19.86 15.15 19.75
CA LEU A 117 20.92 14.21 19.46
C LEU A 117 20.39 13.13 18.52
N LYS A 118 21.24 12.71 17.58
CA LYS A 118 20.99 11.52 16.77
C LYS A 118 21.72 10.34 17.39
N VAL A 119 21.04 9.24 17.60
CA VAL A 119 21.61 8.01 18.16
C VAL A 119 21.50 6.90 17.13
N ALA A 120 22.53 6.06 17.04
CA ALA A 120 22.48 4.87 16.20
C ALA A 120 21.52 3.84 16.79
N VAL A 121 20.81 3.14 15.92
CA VAL A 121 19.86 2.10 16.29
C VAL A 121 20.26 0.81 15.61
N ALA A 122 20.33 -0.27 16.38
CA ALA A 122 20.61 -1.62 15.88
C ALA A 122 19.30 -2.42 15.77
N GLY A 123 19.18 -3.26 14.75
CA GLY A 123 18.03 -4.14 14.58
C GLY A 123 17.93 -4.69 13.16
N THR A 124 16.96 -5.58 12.95
CA THR A 124 16.66 -6.14 11.62
C THR A 124 15.56 -5.31 10.97
N PHE A 125 15.98 -4.27 10.24
CA PHE A 125 15.06 -3.33 9.57
C PHE A 125 14.21 -3.97 8.48
N THR A 126 14.63 -5.13 7.96
CA THR A 126 13.92 -5.89 6.91
C THR A 126 12.73 -6.69 7.43
N ASP A 127 12.60 -6.88 8.75
CA ASP A 127 11.54 -7.71 9.34
C ASP A 127 10.19 -6.98 9.45
N TYR A 128 10.06 -5.79 8.85
CA TYR A 128 8.83 -5.00 8.86
C TYR A 128 7.60 -5.82 8.41
N PRO A 129 6.47 -5.80 9.15
CA PRO A 129 6.15 -4.91 10.28
C PRO A 129 6.45 -5.47 11.67
N PHE A 130 7.19 -6.59 11.76
CA PHE A 130 7.56 -7.23 13.02
C PHE A 130 8.98 -6.85 13.47
N ASP A 131 9.49 -5.74 12.94
CA ASP A 131 10.79 -5.16 13.23
C ASP A 131 10.92 -4.76 14.70
N SER A 132 12.12 -4.97 15.24
CA SER A 132 12.47 -4.57 16.59
C SER A 132 13.86 -3.95 16.60
N TYR A 133 14.00 -2.94 17.44
CA TYR A 133 15.13 -2.04 17.48
C TYR A 133 15.69 -1.94 18.89
N ARG A 134 17.01 -1.81 18.99
CA ARG A 134 17.73 -1.66 20.24
C ARG A 134 18.74 -0.53 20.12
N THR A 135 18.84 0.26 21.17
CA THR A 135 19.87 1.29 21.29
C THR A 135 20.30 1.38 22.75
N THR A 136 21.56 1.74 22.98
CA THR A 136 22.11 1.95 24.32
C THR A 136 22.47 3.42 24.45
N LEU A 137 21.77 4.10 25.35
CA LEU A 137 22.00 5.50 25.68
C LEU A 137 22.87 5.55 26.93
N ALA A 138 24.14 5.89 26.77
CA ALA A 138 25.05 6.11 27.88
C ALA A 138 25.07 7.61 28.20
N PHE A 139 24.95 7.95 29.48
CA PHE A 139 25.09 9.33 29.96
C PHE A 139 26.06 9.39 31.13
N ASP A 140 26.91 10.41 31.11
CA ASP A 140 27.81 10.72 32.22
C ASP A 140 27.91 12.24 32.38
N VAL A 141 27.91 12.72 33.62
CA VAL A 141 28.05 14.16 33.91
C VAL A 141 29.22 14.35 34.85
N LEU A 142 30.22 15.06 34.34
CA LEU A 142 31.42 15.40 35.09
C LEU A 142 31.40 16.86 35.53
N GLN A 143 31.79 17.11 36.77
CA GLN A 143 32.07 18.42 37.31
C GLN A 143 33.56 18.47 37.66
N GLY A 144 34.37 19.08 36.80
CA GLY A 144 35.82 18.85 36.82
C GLY A 144 36.11 17.37 36.53
N ASP A 145 36.77 16.69 37.46
CA ASP A 145 37.09 15.24 37.38
C ASP A 145 36.13 14.35 38.19
N ARG A 146 35.05 14.93 38.77
CA ARG A 146 34.10 14.21 39.62
C ARG A 146 32.85 13.80 38.85
N HIS A 147 32.53 12.51 38.86
CA HIS A 147 31.25 11.98 38.36
C HIS A 147 30.09 12.33 39.31
N LEU A 148 29.00 12.84 38.75
CA LEU A 148 27.78 13.16 39.49
C LEU A 148 26.81 11.96 39.45
N PRO A 149 26.07 11.66 40.54
CA PRO A 149 25.00 10.67 40.50
C PRO A 149 23.91 11.07 39.50
N LEU A 150 23.48 10.12 38.65
CA LEU A 150 22.48 10.36 37.61
C LEU A 150 21.22 9.54 37.81
N THR A 151 20.12 10.05 37.28
CA THR A 151 18.87 9.32 37.10
C THR A 151 18.34 9.67 35.72
N ALA A 152 18.16 8.69 34.85
CA ALA A 152 17.59 8.89 33.52
C ALA A 152 16.09 8.62 33.54
N SER A 153 15.31 9.45 32.85
CA SER A 153 13.91 9.19 32.54
C SER A 153 13.73 9.16 31.03
N VAL A 154 12.94 8.20 30.51
CA VAL A 154 12.67 8.09 29.08
C VAL A 154 11.20 8.07 28.80
N SER A 155 10.84 8.93 27.85
CA SER A 155 9.52 9.02 27.27
C SER A 155 9.63 9.00 25.75
N SER A 156 8.56 8.62 25.06
CA SER A 156 8.52 8.61 23.61
C SER A 156 7.32 9.38 23.10
N GLY A 157 7.55 10.25 22.12
CA GLY A 157 6.49 10.87 21.32
C GLY A 157 6.13 10.07 20.07
N ASP A 158 6.87 9.02 19.75
CA ASP A 158 6.71 8.27 18.50
C ASP A 158 5.56 7.25 18.61
N THR A 159 4.41 7.60 18.04
CA THR A 159 3.21 6.74 18.05
C THR A 159 3.36 5.42 17.28
N PHE A 160 4.39 5.29 16.43
CA PHE A 160 4.65 4.05 15.69
C PHE A 160 5.48 3.04 16.48
N PHE A 161 6.05 3.43 17.62
CA PHE A 161 6.89 2.57 18.43
C PHE A 161 6.47 2.54 19.90
N THR A 162 6.63 1.38 20.53
CA THR A 162 6.50 1.21 21.97
C THR A 162 7.87 0.89 22.54
N LEU A 163 8.24 1.58 23.62
CA LEU A 163 9.48 1.33 24.34
C LEU A 163 9.29 0.21 25.39
N GLU A 164 10.20 -0.76 25.38
CA GLU A 164 10.33 -1.84 26.35
C GLU A 164 11.72 -1.75 27.03
N GLU A 165 11.78 -2.13 28.30
CA GLU A 165 12.97 -2.04 29.15
C GLU A 165 14.02 -3.11 28.79
N ALA A 166 15.31 -2.77 28.96
CA ALA A 166 16.33 -3.73 29.33
C ALA A 166 17.06 -3.26 30.61
N PRO A 167 17.42 -4.19 31.52
CA PRO A 167 18.06 -3.85 32.78
C PRO A 167 19.43 -3.19 32.53
N ALA A 168 19.69 -2.08 33.21
CA ALA A 168 21.00 -1.43 33.22
C ALA A 168 22.01 -2.27 34.00
N ALA A 169 23.18 -2.53 33.42
CA ALA A 169 24.33 -3.08 34.13
C ALA A 169 25.20 -1.91 34.62
N ASP A 170 25.43 -1.84 35.93
CA ASP A 170 26.31 -0.90 36.66
C ASP A 170 26.90 0.27 35.83
N GLY A 171 26.17 1.38 35.82
CA GLY A 171 26.38 2.56 34.98
C GLY A 171 25.03 3.14 34.55
N VAL A 172 24.95 4.41 34.13
CA VAL A 172 23.70 4.98 33.57
C VAL A 172 23.65 4.70 32.07
N ASP A 173 23.88 3.44 31.73
CA ASP A 173 23.67 2.91 30.40
C ASP A 173 22.22 2.42 30.31
N LEU A 174 21.43 3.16 29.57
CA LEU A 174 20.04 2.85 29.35
C LEU A 174 19.88 2.06 28.05
N ALA A 175 19.60 0.77 28.18
CA ALA A 175 19.19 -0.06 27.05
C ALA A 175 17.70 0.18 26.74
N VAL A 176 17.44 0.75 25.56
CA VAL A 176 16.10 1.04 25.07
C VAL A 176 15.76 0.03 23.98
N HIS A 177 14.61 -0.64 24.11
CA HIS A 177 14.07 -1.50 23.07
C HIS A 177 12.81 -0.86 22.47
N ALA A 178 12.78 -0.70 21.16
CA ALA A 178 11.63 -0.17 20.45
C ALA A 178 11.04 -1.25 19.54
N LYS A 179 9.72 -1.44 19.62
CA LYS A 179 8.94 -2.33 18.74
C LYS A 179 7.82 -1.54 18.10
N ARG A 180 7.36 -1.95 16.92
CA ARG A 180 6.19 -1.33 16.29
C ARG A 180 4.96 -1.38 17.20
N SER A 181 4.22 -0.29 17.27
CA SER A 181 2.97 -0.23 18.02
C SER A 181 1.92 -1.14 17.36
N SER A 182 1.03 -1.73 18.17
CA SER A 182 -0.02 -2.63 17.66
C SER A 182 -0.87 -2.00 16.54
N PRO A 183 -1.29 -0.71 16.62
CA PRO A 183 -2.00 -0.06 15.51
C PRO A 183 -1.17 0.03 14.23
N ALA A 184 0.14 0.31 14.34
CA ALA A 184 1.04 0.38 13.18
C ALA A 184 1.18 -0.99 12.50
N VAL A 185 1.35 -2.06 13.28
CA VAL A 185 1.42 -3.44 12.75
C VAL A 185 0.12 -3.82 12.06
N PHE A 186 -1.03 -3.53 12.68
CA PHE A 186 -2.33 -3.84 12.09
C PHE A 186 -2.56 -3.10 10.77
N PHE A 187 -2.28 -1.80 10.74
CA PHE A 187 -2.41 -1.01 9.52
C PHE A 187 -1.47 -1.53 8.41
N ALA A 188 -0.23 -1.89 8.76
CA ALA A 188 0.70 -2.51 7.82
C ALA A 188 0.16 -3.82 7.23
N LEU A 189 -0.34 -4.73 8.09
CA LEU A 189 -0.94 -6.00 7.66
C LEU A 189 -2.20 -5.77 6.81
N PHE A 190 -3.00 -4.77 7.14
CA PHE A 190 -4.15 -4.38 6.32
C PHE A 190 -3.73 -3.98 4.90
N ILE A 191 -2.70 -3.13 4.76
CA ILE A 191 -2.17 -2.72 3.45
C ILE A 191 -1.57 -3.92 2.69
N MET A 192 -0.84 -4.80 3.38
CA MET A 192 -0.31 -6.05 2.81
C MET A 192 -1.41 -6.92 2.20
N VAL A 193 -2.48 -7.17 2.97
CA VAL A 193 -3.64 -7.94 2.50
C VAL A 193 -4.37 -7.21 1.38
N LEU A 194 -4.51 -5.89 1.44
CA LEU A 194 -5.14 -5.09 0.40
C LEU A 194 -4.39 -5.22 -0.94
N MET A 195 -3.05 -5.12 -0.94
CA MET A 195 -2.24 -5.32 -2.14
C MET A 195 -2.45 -6.71 -2.76
N LEU A 196 -2.46 -7.75 -1.94
CA LEU A 196 -2.77 -9.11 -2.39
C LEU A 196 -4.20 -9.24 -2.92
N GLY A 197 -5.17 -8.56 -2.29
CA GLY A 197 -6.56 -8.50 -2.75
C GLY A 197 -6.69 -7.86 -4.13
N LEU A 198 -5.97 -6.75 -4.38
CA LEU A 198 -5.91 -6.11 -5.69
C LEU A 198 -5.28 -7.03 -6.74
N ALA A 199 -4.26 -7.80 -6.36
CA ALA A 199 -3.65 -8.79 -7.23
C ALA A 199 -4.63 -9.90 -7.63
N VAL A 200 -5.39 -10.43 -6.66
CA VAL A 200 -6.45 -11.42 -6.91
C VAL A 200 -7.55 -10.84 -7.79
N ALA A 201 -7.94 -9.58 -7.57
CA ALA A 201 -8.93 -8.89 -8.41
C ALA A 201 -8.45 -8.76 -9.87
N ALA A 202 -7.20 -8.37 -10.09
CA ALA A 202 -6.59 -8.31 -11.42
C ALA A 202 -6.50 -9.69 -12.08
N ALA A 203 -6.06 -10.71 -11.34
CA ALA A 203 -6.01 -12.09 -11.83
C ALA A 203 -7.42 -12.60 -12.20
N THR A 204 -8.43 -12.28 -11.41
CA THR A 204 -9.83 -12.65 -11.68
C THR A 204 -10.37 -11.93 -12.92
N ALA A 205 -10.09 -10.64 -13.07
CA ALA A 205 -10.47 -9.88 -14.25
C ALA A 205 -9.82 -10.44 -15.52
N SER A 206 -8.52 -10.72 -15.47
CA SER A 206 -7.77 -11.36 -16.55
C SER A 206 -8.33 -12.76 -16.87
N PHE A 207 -8.57 -13.59 -15.86
CA PHE A 207 -9.18 -14.91 -16.04
C PHE A 207 -10.54 -14.79 -16.74
N TYR A 208 -11.38 -13.82 -16.38
CA TYR A 208 -12.69 -13.62 -17.02
C TYR A 208 -12.59 -13.14 -18.48
N VAL A 209 -11.62 -12.28 -18.80
CA VAL A 209 -11.37 -11.84 -20.18
C VAL A 209 -10.92 -13.02 -21.03
N LEU A 210 -9.97 -13.81 -20.52
CA LEU A 210 -9.32 -14.89 -21.25
C LEU A 210 -10.19 -16.14 -21.38
N ARG A 211 -10.85 -16.55 -20.30
CA ARG A 211 -11.65 -17.79 -20.26
C ARG A 211 -12.83 -17.77 -21.23
N TRP A 212 -13.48 -16.61 -21.36
CA TRP A 212 -14.60 -16.44 -22.29
C TRP A 212 -14.16 -16.00 -23.68
N GLN A 213 -12.86 -16.01 -23.97
CA GLN A 213 -12.29 -15.57 -25.24
C GLN A 213 -12.91 -14.24 -25.70
N ARG A 214 -13.07 -13.28 -24.77
CA ARG A 214 -13.78 -12.03 -25.08
C ARG A 214 -13.02 -11.13 -26.04
N GLY A 215 -11.77 -11.47 -26.35
CA GLY A 215 -10.89 -10.64 -27.16
C GLY A 215 -10.17 -9.61 -26.29
N LEU A 216 -9.72 -8.52 -26.89
CA LEU A 216 -8.95 -7.48 -26.19
C LEU A 216 -9.89 -6.48 -25.50
N MET A 217 -10.10 -6.66 -24.19
CA MET A 217 -10.92 -5.75 -23.40
C MET A 217 -10.08 -4.58 -22.85
N TRP A 218 -10.14 -3.43 -23.54
CA TRP A 218 -9.46 -2.20 -23.11
C TRP A 218 -9.77 -1.78 -21.66
N PRO A 219 -11.02 -1.82 -21.17
CA PRO A 219 -11.31 -1.43 -19.78
C PRO A 219 -10.58 -2.30 -18.74
N ALA A 220 -10.47 -3.61 -18.99
CA ALA A 220 -9.76 -4.52 -18.09
C ALA A 220 -8.25 -4.25 -18.10
N CYS A 221 -7.67 -4.02 -19.28
CA CYS A 221 -6.25 -3.67 -19.41
C CYS A 221 -5.93 -2.35 -18.72
N SER A 222 -6.77 -1.32 -18.90
CA SER A 222 -6.61 -0.03 -18.23
C SER A 222 -6.72 -0.14 -16.71
N MET A 223 -7.65 -0.94 -16.19
CA MET A 223 -7.76 -1.22 -14.76
C MET A 223 -6.47 -1.86 -14.21
N MET A 224 -5.96 -2.92 -14.86
CA MET A 224 -4.72 -3.58 -14.43
C MET A 224 -3.50 -2.63 -14.48
N CYS A 225 -3.42 -1.79 -15.51
CA CYS A 225 -2.40 -0.75 -15.60
C CYS A 225 -2.51 0.27 -14.44
N ALA A 226 -3.72 0.74 -14.14
CA ALA A 226 -3.97 1.65 -13.02
C ALA A 226 -3.57 1.02 -11.67
N LEU A 227 -3.81 -0.28 -11.48
CA LEU A 227 -3.40 -0.99 -10.27
C LEU A 227 -1.87 -1.02 -10.10
N LEU A 228 -1.11 -1.22 -11.18
CA LEU A 228 0.37 -1.18 -11.12
C LEU A 228 0.88 0.18 -10.65
N PHE A 229 0.31 1.27 -11.15
CA PHE A 229 0.69 2.62 -10.71
C PHE A 229 0.19 2.95 -9.30
N ALA A 230 -0.93 2.38 -8.87
CA ALA A 230 -1.47 2.60 -7.53
C ALA A 230 -0.70 1.85 -6.43
N LEU A 231 -0.05 0.73 -6.76
CA LEU A 231 0.67 -0.08 -5.78
C LEU A 231 1.87 0.65 -5.15
N VAL A 232 2.61 1.47 -5.90
CA VAL A 232 3.80 2.17 -5.37
C VAL A 232 3.43 3.18 -4.26
N PRO A 233 2.47 4.11 -4.48
CA PRO A 233 1.98 4.95 -3.38
C PRO A 233 1.42 4.15 -2.21
N LEU A 234 0.71 3.04 -2.49
CA LEU A 234 0.12 2.20 -1.45
C LEU A 234 1.19 1.54 -0.56
N ARG A 235 2.26 1.01 -1.17
CA ARG A 235 3.43 0.46 -0.47
C ARG A 235 4.14 1.53 0.37
N ASN A 236 4.20 2.76 -0.12
CA ASN A 236 4.86 3.86 0.59
C ASN A 236 3.98 4.53 1.67
N ALA A 237 2.67 4.26 1.67
CA ALA A 237 1.74 4.76 2.68
C ALA A 237 1.83 4.01 4.02
N VAL A 238 2.66 2.98 4.12
CA VAL A 238 2.78 2.18 5.34
C VAL A 238 3.57 2.92 6.44
N PRO A 239 3.22 2.74 7.73
CA PRO A 239 3.80 3.48 8.84
C PRO A 239 5.31 3.39 8.92
N GLY A 240 5.97 4.53 9.08
CA GLY A 240 7.42 4.61 9.29
C GLY A 240 8.28 4.14 8.10
N GLY A 241 7.72 4.10 6.88
CA GLY A 241 8.48 4.05 5.62
C GLY A 241 9.63 3.03 5.59
N PRO A 242 9.33 1.71 5.63
CA PRO A 242 10.35 0.68 5.70
C PRO A 242 11.29 0.71 4.49
N PRO A 243 12.58 0.34 4.68
CA PRO A 243 13.53 0.24 3.59
C PRO A 243 13.07 -0.78 2.55
N ILE A 244 13.51 -0.59 1.30
CA ILE A 244 13.26 -1.55 0.22
C ILE A 244 13.93 -2.89 0.58
N GLY A 245 13.22 -3.98 0.35
CA GLY A 245 13.67 -5.33 0.68
C GLY A 245 13.18 -5.84 2.03
N SER A 246 12.10 -5.27 2.55
CA SER A 246 11.46 -5.74 3.78
C SER A 246 10.47 -6.88 3.51
N ILE A 247 10.01 -7.58 4.55
CA ILE A 247 9.03 -8.69 4.42
C ILE A 247 7.79 -8.25 3.62
N ILE A 248 7.25 -7.06 3.89
CA ILE A 248 6.13 -6.46 3.11
C ILE A 248 6.37 -6.50 1.58
N ASP A 249 7.61 -6.27 1.15
CA ASP A 249 7.94 -6.21 -0.26
C ASP A 249 7.86 -7.63 -0.87
N PHE A 250 8.47 -8.60 -0.20
CA PHE A 250 8.53 -9.99 -0.67
C PHE A 250 7.19 -10.74 -0.57
N THR A 251 6.42 -10.51 0.49
CA THR A 251 5.18 -11.27 0.74
C THR A 251 3.95 -10.63 0.13
N SER A 252 4.03 -9.36 -0.28
CA SER A 252 2.84 -8.63 -0.76
C SER A 252 3.13 -7.79 -1.98
N PHE A 253 4.04 -6.81 -1.91
CA PHE A 253 4.24 -5.87 -3.01
C PHE A 253 4.71 -6.55 -4.31
N PHE A 254 5.80 -7.33 -4.28
CA PHE A 254 6.34 -8.01 -5.46
C PHE A 254 5.40 -9.08 -5.99
N ILE A 255 4.71 -9.80 -5.11
CA ILE A 255 3.70 -10.78 -5.54
C ILE A 255 2.55 -10.07 -6.25
N ALA A 256 2.06 -8.96 -5.69
CA ALA A 256 0.97 -8.21 -6.28
C ALA A 256 1.36 -7.60 -7.63
N GLU A 257 2.51 -6.91 -7.68
CA GLU A 257 3.06 -6.32 -8.90
C GLU A 257 3.29 -7.39 -9.98
N GLY A 258 3.89 -8.52 -9.61
CA GLY A 258 4.14 -9.64 -10.53
C GLY A 258 2.85 -10.24 -11.07
N VAL A 259 1.87 -10.53 -10.21
CA VAL A 259 0.58 -11.10 -10.62
C VAL A 259 -0.19 -10.14 -11.54
N ILE A 260 -0.26 -8.85 -11.20
CA ILE A 260 -0.96 -7.86 -12.03
C ILE A 260 -0.25 -7.69 -13.37
N SER A 261 1.09 -7.64 -13.38
CA SER A 261 1.87 -7.54 -14.61
C SER A 261 1.64 -8.73 -15.54
N VAL A 262 1.70 -9.96 -14.99
CA VAL A 262 1.41 -11.18 -15.76
C VAL A 262 -0.03 -11.18 -16.26
N ALA A 263 -1.00 -10.80 -15.41
CA ALA A 263 -2.40 -10.72 -15.77
C ALA A 263 -2.66 -9.74 -16.93
N LEU A 264 -2.01 -8.58 -16.92
CA LEU A 264 -2.07 -7.56 -17.95
C LEU A 264 -1.44 -8.05 -19.26
N VAL A 265 -0.19 -8.54 -19.20
CA VAL A 265 0.53 -9.03 -20.39
C VAL A 265 -0.22 -10.18 -21.04
N ALA A 266 -0.72 -11.14 -20.25
CA ALA A 266 -1.52 -12.25 -20.75
C ALA A 266 -2.83 -11.76 -21.41
N SER A 267 -3.53 -10.81 -20.79
CA SER A 267 -4.76 -10.23 -21.33
C SER A 267 -4.53 -9.55 -22.68
N VAL A 268 -3.43 -8.79 -22.81
CA VAL A 268 -3.10 -8.11 -24.06
C VAL A 268 -2.70 -9.10 -25.14
N LEU A 269 -1.74 -9.99 -24.87
CA LEU A 269 -1.20 -10.90 -25.88
C LEU A 269 -2.23 -11.91 -26.36
N ILE A 270 -2.91 -12.59 -25.42
CA ILE A 270 -3.90 -13.62 -25.76
C ILE A 270 -5.17 -12.95 -26.27
N GLY A 271 -5.62 -11.85 -25.65
CA GLY A 271 -6.78 -11.09 -26.12
C GLY A 271 -6.62 -10.61 -27.55
N TYR A 272 -5.46 -10.05 -27.90
CA TYR A 272 -5.15 -9.64 -29.28
C TYR A 272 -5.17 -10.80 -30.27
N ARG A 273 -4.59 -11.96 -29.91
CA ARG A 273 -4.61 -13.17 -30.76
C ARG A 273 -6.03 -13.66 -31.01
N VAL A 274 -6.88 -13.63 -29.98
CA VAL A 274 -8.30 -14.00 -30.08
C VAL A 274 -9.03 -13.02 -31.00
N GLU A 275 -8.82 -11.71 -30.85
CA GLU A 275 -9.45 -10.68 -31.68
C GLU A 275 -9.12 -10.87 -33.17
N ILE A 276 -7.82 -11.01 -33.51
CA ILE A 276 -7.39 -11.26 -34.90
C ILE A 276 -8.04 -12.51 -35.48
N THR A 277 -8.19 -13.56 -34.67
CA THR A 277 -8.78 -14.82 -35.14
C THR A 277 -10.26 -14.64 -35.45
N LYS A 278 -10.98 -13.86 -34.66
CA LYS A 278 -12.39 -13.51 -34.89
C LYS A 278 -12.57 -12.65 -36.13
N GLU A 279 -11.79 -11.57 -36.27
CA GLU A 279 -11.82 -10.70 -37.44
C GLU A 279 -11.55 -11.48 -38.73
N ARG A 280 -10.53 -12.36 -38.72
CA ARG A 280 -10.22 -13.22 -39.87
C ARG A 280 -11.32 -14.21 -40.21
N ALA A 281 -12.06 -14.71 -39.21
CA ALA A 281 -13.20 -15.60 -39.45
C ALA A 281 -14.37 -14.83 -40.08
N GLN A 282 -14.69 -13.65 -39.56
CA GLN A 282 -15.73 -12.77 -40.12
C GLN A 282 -15.44 -12.39 -41.58
N LEU A 283 -14.22 -11.96 -41.89
CA LEU A 283 -13.82 -11.61 -43.26
C LEU A 283 -13.94 -12.81 -44.23
N ARG A 284 -13.71 -14.04 -43.75
CA ARG A 284 -13.89 -15.26 -44.57
C ARG A 284 -15.36 -15.57 -44.81
N GLU A 285 -16.21 -15.42 -43.79
CA GLU A 285 -17.66 -15.61 -43.91
C GLU A 285 -18.28 -14.58 -44.85
N GLU A 286 -17.89 -13.31 -44.75
CA GLU A 286 -18.30 -12.25 -45.66
C GLU A 286 -17.88 -12.54 -47.11
N ALA A 287 -16.63 -12.95 -47.33
CA ALA A 287 -16.14 -13.32 -48.66
C ALA A 287 -16.91 -14.50 -49.27
N GLN A 288 -17.25 -15.52 -48.46
CA GLN A 288 -18.05 -16.66 -48.91
C GLN A 288 -19.51 -16.27 -49.21
N GLY A 289 -20.11 -15.42 -48.37
CA GLY A 289 -21.46 -14.89 -48.57
C GLY A 289 -21.56 -14.09 -49.88
N VAL A 290 -20.63 -13.16 -50.12
CA VAL A 290 -20.56 -12.41 -51.38
C VAL A 290 -20.40 -13.35 -52.58
N GLN A 291 -19.56 -14.37 -52.48
CA GLN A 291 -19.36 -15.33 -53.57
C GLN A 291 -20.60 -16.18 -53.86
N SER A 292 -21.40 -16.53 -52.84
CA SER A 292 -22.69 -17.21 -53.05
C SER A 292 -23.74 -16.31 -53.73
N LEU A 293 -23.80 -15.03 -53.35
CA LEU A 293 -24.71 -14.04 -53.95
C LEU A 293 -24.37 -13.72 -55.40
N VAL A 294 -23.09 -13.79 -55.79
CA VAL A 294 -22.68 -13.63 -57.20
C VAL A 294 -23.03 -14.87 -58.03
N ARG A 295 -22.99 -16.07 -57.43
CA ARG A 295 -23.21 -17.34 -58.14
C ARG A 295 -24.70 -17.66 -58.38
N GLU A 296 -25.62 -17.26 -57.51
CA GLU A 296 -27.08 -17.42 -57.69
C GLU A 296 -27.67 -16.73 -58.94
N PRO A 297 -27.40 -15.44 -59.23
CA PRO A 297 -27.95 -14.77 -60.42
C PRO A 297 -27.38 -15.33 -61.72
N GLU A 298 -26.18 -15.91 -61.70
CA GLU A 298 -25.58 -16.58 -62.86
C GLU A 298 -26.29 -17.92 -63.19
N LEU A 299 -26.73 -18.66 -62.16
CA LEU A 299 -27.55 -19.87 -62.30
C LEU A 299 -28.98 -19.54 -62.79
N LEU A 300 -29.56 -18.42 -62.36
CA LEU A 300 -30.86 -17.95 -62.83
C LEU A 300 -30.80 -17.33 -64.25
N GLY A 301 -29.67 -16.69 -64.62
CA GLY A 301 -29.46 -16.09 -65.94
C GLY A 301 -29.10 -17.09 -67.04
N THR A 302 -28.55 -18.26 -66.69
CA THR A 302 -28.19 -19.31 -67.66
C THR A 302 -29.34 -20.31 -67.95
N ALA A 303 -30.42 -20.28 -67.17
CA ALA A 303 -31.60 -21.11 -67.37
C ALA A 303 -32.68 -20.47 -68.29
N ALA A 304 -32.53 -19.20 -68.69
CA ALA A 304 -33.46 -18.53 -69.59
C ALA A 304 -33.01 -18.70 -71.05
N GLY A 305 -33.40 -19.82 -71.66
CA GLY A 305 -33.38 -19.97 -73.11
C GLY A 305 -34.18 -18.84 -73.78
N HIS A 306 -33.68 -18.35 -74.92
CA HIS A 306 -34.28 -17.33 -75.77
C HIS A 306 -35.82 -17.33 -75.77
N PRO A 307 -36.50 -16.23 -75.40
CA PRO A 307 -37.92 -16.09 -75.73
C PRO A 307 -38.04 -15.88 -77.24
N ARG A 308 -38.62 -16.86 -77.95
CA ARG A 308 -39.11 -16.64 -79.31
C ARG A 308 -40.19 -15.56 -79.26
N SER A 309 -40.07 -14.55 -80.11
CA SER A 309 -40.99 -13.43 -80.20
C SER A 309 -42.39 -13.92 -80.61
N ILE A 310 -43.42 -13.45 -79.91
CA ILE A 310 -44.84 -13.76 -80.13
C ILE A 310 -45.40 -13.10 -81.42
N PHE A 311 -44.57 -12.37 -82.18
CA PHE A 311 -44.99 -11.63 -83.38
C PHE A 311 -44.90 -12.42 -84.71
N GLU A 312 -44.44 -13.69 -84.71
CA GLU A 312 -44.30 -14.48 -85.94
C GLU A 312 -45.38 -15.56 -86.18
N GLN A 313 -46.41 -15.66 -85.32
CA GLN A 313 -47.54 -16.58 -85.57
C GLN A 313 -48.79 -15.79 -85.96
N GLY A 314 -49.02 -15.68 -87.26
CA GLY A 314 -50.22 -15.07 -87.83
C GLY A 314 -51.50 -15.75 -87.31
N MET A 315 -52.44 -14.94 -86.81
CA MET A 315 -53.79 -15.37 -86.48
C MET A 315 -54.71 -15.20 -87.69
N PRO A 316 -55.39 -16.27 -88.18
CA PRO A 316 -56.50 -16.14 -89.11
C PRO A 316 -57.80 -15.87 -88.33
N GLY A 317 -58.43 -14.72 -88.58
CA GLY A 317 -59.86 -14.52 -88.31
C GLY A 317 -60.26 -13.66 -87.12
N ALA A 318 -59.85 -12.38 -87.08
CA ALA A 318 -60.49 -11.37 -86.24
C ALA A 318 -61.12 -10.25 -87.09
N PRO A 319 -62.42 -9.91 -86.89
CA PRO A 319 -63.16 -8.96 -87.71
C PRO A 319 -62.79 -7.49 -87.41
N THR A 320 -62.93 -6.66 -88.45
CA THR A 320 -62.62 -5.22 -88.50
C THR A 320 -63.40 -4.39 -87.48
N ALA A 321 -62.68 -3.48 -86.79
CA ALA A 321 -63.20 -2.60 -85.75
C ALA A 321 -64.14 -1.50 -86.28
N PRO A 322 -65.28 -1.22 -85.61
CA PRO A 322 -66.17 -0.12 -85.97
C PRO A 322 -66.24 0.94 -84.85
N TRP A 323 -65.44 2.00 -84.92
CA TRP A 323 -65.79 3.31 -84.32
C TRP A 323 -64.80 4.43 -84.69
N GLU A 324 -64.46 4.59 -85.96
CA GLU A 324 -64.20 5.95 -86.45
C GLU A 324 -65.36 6.89 -86.03
N ARG A 325 -65.07 7.78 -85.07
CA ARG A 325 -65.71 9.06 -84.71
C ARG A 325 -65.55 9.26 -83.19
N ARG A 326 -65.13 10.41 -82.66
CA ARG A 326 -64.82 11.73 -83.21
C ARG A 326 -64.13 12.52 -82.09
N GLU A 327 -63.25 13.41 -82.51
CA GLU A 327 -62.66 14.51 -81.74
C GLU A 327 -63.72 15.38 -81.03
N ARG A 328 -63.43 15.83 -79.81
CA ARG A 328 -63.20 17.24 -79.43
C ARG A 328 -62.50 17.31 -78.07
#